data_AF-A0A2M9PB53-F1
#
_entry.id   AF-A0A2M9PB53-F1
#
_cell.length_a   1.000
_cell.length_b   1.000
_cell.length_c   1.000
_cell.angle_alpha   90.00
_cell.angle_beta   90.00
_cell.angle_gamma   90.00
#
_symmetry.space_group_name_H-M   'P 1'
#
loop_
_entity.id
_entity.type
_entity.pdbx_description
1 polymer ?
#
loop_
_entity_poly.entity_id
_entity_poly.type
_entity_poly.pdbx_seq_one_letter_code
_entity_poly.pdbx_strand_id
1 'polypeptide(L)'
;VWIGAPGGRAWRMRPLPLGTVANCIFNRPAIDSLTAAAFDWKLETDNVSNTAVEASIAADLVVRLQMRSTVDPQFEIIDHGGALPPLPDFHINLYLTPGPRRRLAEPLARELRLAFGPADLLAAAE
;
A
#
# COMPACT_ATOMS: atom_id res chain seq x y z
N VAL A 1 -1.84 2.00 -4.32
CA VAL A 1 -2.91 2.93 -4.75
C VAL A 1 -3.09 4.01 -3.71
N TRP A 2 -3.59 5.18 -4.11
CA TRP A 2 -4.03 6.23 -3.18
C TRP A 2 -5.39 5.86 -2.59
N ILE A 3 -5.54 6.01 -1.28
CA ILE A 3 -6.80 5.77 -0.57
C ILE A 3 -7.19 6.97 0.29
N GLY A 4 -8.50 7.11 0.51
CA GLY A 4 -9.11 8.19 1.29
C GLY A 4 -10.44 7.78 1.93
N ALA A 5 -11.06 8.72 2.63
CA ALA A 5 -12.43 8.57 3.11
C ALA A 5 -13.40 8.37 1.93
N PRO A 6 -14.48 7.57 2.08
CA PRO A 6 -15.53 7.50 1.08
C PRO A 6 -16.10 8.88 0.72
N GLY A 7 -16.07 9.25 -0.57
CA GLY A 7 -16.48 10.58 -1.04
C GLY A 7 -15.58 11.73 -0.56
N GLY A 8 -14.39 11.42 -0.05
CA GLY A 8 -13.47 12.35 0.57
C GLY A 8 -12.93 13.41 -0.38
N ARG A 9 -12.47 14.52 0.20
CA ARG A 9 -11.91 15.67 -0.50
C ARG A 9 -10.47 15.96 -0.10
N ALA A 10 -9.90 15.25 0.88
CA ALA A 10 -8.54 15.48 1.34
C ALA A 10 -7.51 15.45 0.20
N TRP A 11 -7.69 14.54 -0.75
CA TRP A 11 -6.80 14.38 -1.91
C TRP A 11 -6.74 15.58 -2.86
N ARG A 12 -7.76 16.45 -2.81
CA ARG A 12 -7.82 17.69 -3.61
C ARG A 12 -7.14 18.86 -2.91
N MET A 13 -6.81 18.74 -1.61
CA MET A 13 -6.15 19.80 -0.86
C MET A 13 -4.69 20.01 -1.30
N ARG A 14 -4.20 21.24 -1.17
CA ARG A 14 -2.81 21.62 -1.42
C ARG A 14 -2.31 22.48 -0.25
N PRO A 15 -1.21 22.11 0.41
CA PRO A 15 -0.44 20.88 0.21
C PRO A 15 -1.26 19.62 0.49
N LEU A 16 -0.99 18.54 -0.24
CA LEU A 16 -1.62 17.22 -0.05
C LEU A 16 -1.31 16.69 1.35
N PRO A 17 -2.33 16.45 2.20
CA PRO A 17 -2.11 15.90 3.53
C PRO A 17 -1.83 14.40 3.45
N LEU A 18 -0.57 14.03 3.67
CA LEU A 18 -0.15 12.64 3.67
C LEU A 18 -0.19 12.08 5.10
N GLY A 19 -0.95 11.01 5.27
CA GLY A 19 -1.01 10.22 6.49
C GLY A 19 -0.03 9.05 6.42
N THR A 20 0.91 8.99 7.36
CA THR A 20 1.91 7.91 7.42
C THR A 20 2.09 7.36 8.83
N VAL A 21 2.69 6.17 8.91
CA VAL A 21 3.17 5.56 10.15
C VAL A 21 4.69 5.36 10.08
N ALA A 22 5.32 5.19 11.23
CA ALA A 22 6.75 4.82 11.31
C ALA A 22 7.03 3.52 10.55
N ASN A 23 8.20 3.45 9.92
CA ASN A 23 8.72 2.24 9.25
C ASN A 23 7.79 1.66 8.16
N CYS A 24 6.89 2.47 7.60
CA CYS A 24 6.03 2.05 6.51
C CYS A 24 6.83 1.93 5.21
N ILE A 25 6.81 0.75 4.60
CA ILE A 25 7.46 0.47 3.31
C ILE A 25 6.92 1.35 2.17
N PHE A 26 5.69 1.84 2.29
CA PHE A 26 5.05 2.67 1.27
C PHE A 26 5.46 4.15 1.33
N ASN A 27 5.99 4.64 2.47
CA ASN A 27 6.30 6.07 2.65
C ASN A 27 7.34 6.56 1.65
N ARG A 28 8.45 5.83 1.53
CA ARG A 28 9.55 6.28 0.68
C ARG A 28 9.12 6.36 -0.80
N PRO A 29 8.50 5.32 -1.39
CA PRO A 29 7.99 5.40 -2.76
C PRO A 29 6.91 6.48 -2.96
N ALA A 30 6.06 6.72 -1.96
CA ALA A 30 5.07 7.81 -2.00
C ALA A 30 5.74 9.17 -2.13
N ILE A 31 6.68 9.45 -1.23
CA ILE A 31 7.44 10.70 -1.17
C ILE A 31 8.23 10.87 -2.46
N ASP A 32 8.94 9.84 -2.91
CA ASP A 32 9.71 9.89 -4.16
C ASP A 32 8.81 10.20 -5.36
N SER A 33 7.59 9.61 -5.43
CA SER A 33 6.62 9.88 -6.51
C SER A 33 6.07 11.32 -6.46
N LEU A 34 5.78 11.83 -5.26
CA LEU A 34 5.33 13.20 -5.05
C LEU A 34 6.43 14.21 -5.39
N THR A 35 7.67 13.96 -4.94
CA THR A 35 8.84 14.80 -5.22
C THR A 35 9.17 14.81 -6.72
N ALA A 36 9.17 13.65 -7.40
CA ALA A 36 9.43 13.57 -8.84
C ALA A 36 8.41 14.36 -9.67
N ALA A 37 7.16 14.43 -9.20
CA ALA A 37 6.11 15.22 -9.84
C ALA A 37 6.08 16.70 -9.41
N ALA A 38 7.03 17.15 -8.56
CA ALA A 38 7.02 18.46 -7.92
C ALA A 38 5.66 18.78 -7.26
N PHE A 39 5.02 17.76 -6.68
CA PHE A 39 3.70 17.87 -6.07
C PHE A 39 3.82 18.53 -4.70
N ASP A 40 2.93 19.45 -4.37
CA ASP A 40 2.92 20.07 -3.04
C ASP A 40 2.24 19.14 -2.02
N TRP A 41 2.96 18.77 -0.97
CA TRP A 41 2.50 17.83 0.06
C TRP A 41 3.07 18.16 1.43
N LYS A 42 2.38 17.70 2.47
CA LYS A 42 2.80 17.80 3.87
C LYS A 42 2.48 16.51 4.61
N LEU A 43 3.33 16.14 5.57
CA LEU A 43 3.02 15.10 6.53
C LEU A 43 2.12 15.69 7.62
N GLU A 44 0.90 15.18 7.71
CA GLU A 44 -0.05 15.55 8.78
C GLU A 44 0.09 14.64 10.00
N THR A 45 0.46 13.39 9.76
CA THR A 45 0.70 12.42 10.82
C THR A 45 2.11 11.86 10.66
N ASP A 46 2.98 12.25 11.57
CA ASP A 46 4.30 11.66 11.70
C ASP A 46 4.32 10.72 12.91
N ASN A 47 4.79 9.50 12.69
CA ASN A 47 5.07 8.51 13.74
C ASN A 47 3.89 8.15 14.67
N VAL A 48 2.65 8.24 14.20
CA VAL A 48 1.46 7.76 14.94
C VAL A 48 1.15 6.30 14.63
N SER A 49 0.26 5.68 15.42
CA SER A 49 -0.18 4.31 15.19
C SER A 49 -1.01 4.18 13.91
N ASN A 50 -1.04 2.97 13.32
CA ASN A 50 -1.86 2.69 12.15
C ASN A 50 -3.34 3.05 12.35
N THR A 51 -3.89 2.70 13.52
CA THR A 51 -5.27 3.04 13.90
C THR A 51 -5.51 4.55 13.97
N ALA A 52 -4.53 5.33 14.42
CA ALA A 52 -4.66 6.79 14.44
C ALA A 52 -4.68 7.37 13.02
N VAL A 53 -3.83 6.87 12.11
CA VAL A 53 -3.86 7.27 10.70
C VAL A 53 -5.20 6.89 10.05
N GLU A 54 -5.71 5.69 10.33
CA GLU A 54 -7.00 5.21 9.83
C GLU A 54 -8.16 6.08 10.30
N ALA A 55 -8.16 6.52 11.56
CA ALA A 55 -9.13 7.48 12.06
C ALA A 55 -9.04 8.84 11.33
N SER A 56 -7.82 9.32 11.05
CA SER A 56 -7.61 10.55 10.26
C SER A 56 -8.08 10.41 8.81
N ILE A 57 -7.94 9.23 8.20
CA ILE A 57 -8.48 8.95 6.87
C ILE A 57 -10.01 8.94 6.92
N ALA A 58 -10.60 8.25 7.89
CA ALA A 58 -12.06 8.20 8.05
C ALA A 58 -12.67 9.59 8.27
N ALA A 59 -11.93 10.49 8.92
CA ALA A 59 -12.29 11.89 9.12
C ALA A 59 -11.99 12.81 7.91
N ASP A 60 -11.54 12.27 6.77
CA ASP A 60 -11.13 13.01 5.56
C ASP A 60 -10.07 14.10 5.84
N LEU A 61 -9.15 13.82 6.77
CA LEU A 61 -8.06 14.75 7.11
C LEU A 61 -6.79 14.45 6.31
N VAL A 62 -6.59 13.20 5.90
CA VAL A 62 -5.39 12.76 5.19
C VAL A 62 -5.70 11.74 4.10
N VAL A 63 -4.80 11.60 3.14
CA VAL A 63 -4.74 10.45 2.23
C VAL A 63 -3.58 9.54 2.62
N ARG A 64 -3.66 8.26 2.25
CA ARG A 64 -2.49 7.36 2.36
C ARG A 64 -2.34 6.43 1.18
N LEU A 65 -1.26 5.65 1.21
CA LEU A 65 -1.03 4.55 0.30
C LEU A 65 -1.46 3.22 0.92
N GLN A 66 -2.02 2.35 0.10
CA GLN A 66 -2.30 0.96 0.44
C GLN A 66 -2.14 0.06 -0.80
N MET A 67 -1.88 -1.22 -0.59
CA MET A 67 -1.93 -2.21 -1.69
C MET A 67 -3.39 -2.39 -2.12
N ARG A 68 -3.63 -2.43 -3.43
CA ARG A 68 -4.98 -2.52 -4.00
C ARG A 68 -5.77 -3.70 -3.46
N SER A 69 -5.13 -4.86 -3.32
CA SER A 69 -5.76 -6.10 -2.86
C SER A 69 -6.09 -6.12 -1.36
N THR A 70 -5.54 -5.17 -0.59
CA THR A 70 -5.71 -5.13 0.87
C THR A 70 -6.37 -3.86 1.35
N VAL A 71 -6.95 -3.05 0.46
CA VAL A 71 -7.70 -1.85 0.84
C VAL A 71 -8.82 -2.24 1.81
N ASP A 72 -8.85 -1.59 2.96
CA ASP A 72 -9.88 -1.83 3.97
C ASP A 72 -11.26 -1.42 3.40
N PRO A 73 -12.32 -2.23 3.58
CA PRO A 73 -13.66 -1.93 3.06
C PRO A 73 -14.24 -0.58 3.51
N GLN A 74 -13.75 0.01 4.60
CA GLN A 74 -14.21 1.32 5.09
C GLN A 74 -13.62 2.50 4.32
N PHE A 75 -12.60 2.27 3.48
CA PHE A 75 -11.93 3.31 2.68
C PHE A 75 -12.20 3.12 1.19
N GLU A 76 -11.98 4.18 0.42
CA GLU A 76 -12.07 4.12 -1.04
C GLU A 76 -10.70 4.26 -1.70
N ILE A 77 -10.54 3.56 -2.83
CA ILE A 77 -9.48 3.89 -3.79
C ILE A 77 -9.88 5.20 -4.45
N ILE A 78 -9.05 6.22 -4.32
CA ILE A 78 -9.33 7.54 -4.85
C ILE A 78 -9.29 7.48 -6.38
N ASP A 79 -10.42 7.78 -7.04
CA ASP A 79 -10.43 8.12 -8.45
C ASP A 79 -10.03 9.59 -8.63
N HIS A 80 -8.75 9.80 -8.85
CA HIS A 80 -8.17 11.13 -8.99
C HIS A 80 -8.08 11.60 -10.45
N GLY A 81 -8.51 10.82 -11.44
CA GLY A 81 -8.45 11.21 -12.86
C GLY A 81 -7.06 11.66 -13.35
N GLY A 82 -5.99 11.12 -12.77
CA GLY A 82 -4.60 11.51 -13.06
C GLY A 82 -4.09 12.74 -12.29
N ALA A 83 -4.88 13.34 -11.39
CA ALA A 83 -4.47 14.51 -10.61
C ALA A 83 -3.45 14.22 -9.49
N LEU A 84 -3.33 12.96 -9.04
CA LEU A 84 -2.26 12.50 -8.17
C LEU A 84 -1.19 11.77 -8.99
N PRO A 85 0.10 11.85 -8.59
CA PRO A 85 1.17 11.13 -9.29
C PRO A 85 0.93 9.62 -9.32
N PRO A 86 1.37 8.94 -10.38
CA PRO A 86 1.35 7.48 -10.43
C PRO A 86 2.23 6.91 -9.31
N LEU A 87 1.86 5.74 -8.81
CA LEU A 87 2.58 5.01 -7.78
C LEU A 87 3.21 3.75 -8.38
N PRO A 88 4.37 3.30 -7.88
CA PRO A 88 4.97 2.06 -8.34
C PRO A 88 4.14 0.84 -7.89
N ASP A 89 4.36 -0.28 -8.57
CA ASP A 89 3.80 -1.56 -8.18
C ASP A 89 4.53 -2.14 -6.95
N PHE A 90 3.75 -2.83 -6.10
CA PHE A 90 4.25 -3.55 -4.95
C PHE A 90 3.90 -5.02 -5.06
N HIS A 91 4.86 -5.87 -4.69
CA HIS A 91 4.74 -7.32 -4.77
C HIS A 91 4.94 -7.92 -3.39
N ILE A 92 4.08 -8.87 -3.02
CA ILE A 92 4.27 -9.72 -1.85
C ILE A 92 5.09 -10.92 -2.30
N ASN A 93 6.27 -11.09 -1.71
CA ASN A 93 7.22 -12.12 -2.12
C ASN A 93 7.41 -13.16 -0.99
N LEU A 94 7.44 -14.44 -1.37
CA LEU A 94 7.71 -15.55 -0.45
C LEU A 94 9.16 -16.01 -0.58
N TYR A 95 9.93 -15.84 0.49
CA TYR A 95 11.34 -16.26 0.56
C TYR A 95 11.50 -17.52 1.40
N LEU A 96 12.31 -18.46 0.93
CA LEU A 96 12.65 -19.69 1.65
C LEU A 96 14.14 -19.70 1.99
N THR A 97 14.45 -19.72 3.28
CA THR A 97 15.81 -19.83 3.76
C THR A 97 16.43 -21.17 3.32
N PRO A 98 17.65 -21.18 2.77
CA PRO A 98 18.39 -22.41 2.51
C PRO A 98 18.65 -23.21 3.80
N GLY A 99 18.88 -24.52 3.68
CA GLY A 99 19.34 -25.37 4.79
C GLY A 99 18.31 -26.40 5.27
N PRO A 100 18.58 -27.10 6.39
CA PRO A 100 17.86 -28.31 6.78
C PRO A 100 16.37 -28.10 7.08
N ARG A 101 15.99 -26.89 7.52
CA ARG A 101 14.59 -26.54 7.80
C ARG A 101 13.74 -26.29 6.55
N ARG A 102 14.37 -26.15 5.37
CA ARG A 102 13.67 -25.89 4.11
C ARG A 102 12.65 -26.97 3.76
N ARG A 103 13.00 -28.24 4.01
CA ARG A 103 12.10 -29.39 3.75
C ARG A 103 10.79 -29.32 4.53
N LEU A 104 10.78 -28.64 5.68
CA LEU A 104 9.57 -28.42 6.49
C LEU A 104 8.76 -27.21 6.00
N ALA A 105 9.42 -26.18 5.48
CA ALA A 105 8.77 -24.99 4.96
C ALA A 105 8.23 -25.15 3.52
N GLU A 106 8.84 -26.04 2.72
CA GLU A 106 8.49 -26.27 1.32
C GLU A 106 7.03 -26.69 1.10
N PRO A 107 6.44 -27.62 1.88
CA PRO A 107 5.02 -27.95 1.75
C PRO A 107 4.11 -26.74 1.97
N LEU A 108 4.31 -25.99 3.05
CA LEU A 108 3.54 -24.77 3.31
C LEU A 108 3.73 -23.73 2.20
N ALA A 109 4.96 -23.57 1.72
CA ALA A 109 5.27 -22.63 0.65
C ALA A 109 4.57 -22.98 -0.67
N ARG A 110 4.41 -24.28 -0.96
CA ARG A 110 3.61 -24.74 -2.10
C ARG A 110 2.14 -24.37 -1.91
N GLU A 111 1.54 -24.66 -0.76
CA GLU A 111 0.13 -24.30 -0.51
C GLU A 111 -0.10 -22.79 -0.61
N LEU A 112 0.81 -21.97 -0.08
CA LEU A 112 0.72 -20.51 -0.22
C LEU A 112 0.81 -20.04 -1.68
N ARG A 113 1.62 -20.70 -2.51
CA ARG A 113 1.68 -20.39 -3.96
C ARG A 113 0.42 -20.84 -4.69
N LEU A 114 -0.19 -21.96 -4.32
CA LEU A 114 -1.48 -22.39 -4.87
C LEU A 114 -2.59 -21.40 -4.53
N ALA A 115 -2.63 -20.93 -3.28
CA ALA A 115 -3.69 -20.04 -2.81
C ALA A 115 -3.53 -18.58 -3.26
N PHE A 116 -2.31 -18.07 -3.35
CA PHE A 116 -2.03 -16.63 -3.55
C PHE A 116 -1.08 -16.33 -4.71
N GLY A 117 -0.53 -17.36 -5.35
CA GLY A 117 0.36 -17.19 -6.50
C GLY A 117 -0.40 -16.65 -7.72
N PRO A 118 0.30 -15.97 -8.62
CA PRO A 118 -0.26 -15.59 -9.92
C PRO A 118 -0.77 -16.84 -10.67
N ALA A 119 -1.95 -16.75 -11.30
CA ALA A 119 -2.59 -17.87 -11.99
C ALA A 119 -1.71 -18.45 -13.12
N ASP A 120 -0.89 -17.61 -13.74
CA ASP A 120 0.13 -17.94 -14.74
C ASP A 120 1.32 -18.74 -14.16
N LEU A 121 1.70 -18.49 -12.90
CA LEU A 121 2.73 -19.28 -12.21
C LEU A 121 2.24 -20.67 -11.80
N LEU A 122 0.92 -20.85 -11.65
CA LEU A 122 0.30 -22.13 -11.33
C LEU A 122 0.23 -23.04 -12.56
N ALA A 123 -0.09 -22.49 -13.73
CA ALA A 123 -0.14 -23.22 -14.99
C ALA A 123 1.25 -23.67 -15.50
N ALA A 124 2.34 -23.03 -15.06
CA ALA A 124 3.71 -23.41 -15.42
C ALA A 124 4.33 -24.48 -14.50
N ALA A 125 3.62 -24.88 -13.44
CA ALA A 125 4.07 -25.88 -12.46
C ALA A 125 3.46 -27.27 -12.69
N GLU A 126 2.58 -27.41 -13.68
CA GLU A 126 2.01 -28.68 -14.20
C GLU A 126 2.74 -29.11 -15.49
#